data_AF-A0A176S6L3-F1
#
_entry.id   AF-A0A176S6L3-F1
#
_cell.length_a   1.000
_cell.length_b   1.000
_cell.length_c   1.000
_cell.angle_alpha   90.00
_cell.angle_beta   90.00
_cell.angle_gamma   90.00
#
_symmetry.space_group_name_H-M   'P 1'
#
loop_
_entity.id
_entity.type
_entity.pdbx_description
1 polymer ?
#
loop_
_entity_poly.entity_id
_entity_poly.type
_entity_poly.pdbx_seq_one_letter_code
_entity_poly.pdbx_strand_id
1 'polypeptide(L)'
;MKSAAREIITPRPKMSLTIPQGMAPVEFFNSPANLKNLAEENGLFRTPENLLMYRKLIGHSIEFDTSIILDTSKRILDPLGRPVRRDQMSRQQKKVWNNMTRILFDYMLAKYPDPAQHLILCGEASLDATWPLNKPGVPSIRMIHNHFMVFPMADLESAKDANSADPNLTDSGHHSLFLRHLSGVYHEFLEILDLQILSPISTSESAIKLTGYPQGLPSWEVKGGAEKLKDQYFWYEYEQVLLGFLDFYRTFFSLVSTGDPQVPARANFPHQISEVLLESGRFQRVARDLREQVIQDPLFANEIRWRPAYKQLLYRDDEGRLIVTISQNSVGNAITELLGIVVKRVEDESAYAEAEPALVTRLLEAREKLMEANLGEVIAAPSWANGKFVPQ
;
A
#
# COMPACT_ATOMS: atom_id res chain seq x y z
N MET A 1 -13.29 -24.27 8.22
CA MET A 1 -12.58 -24.12 6.94
C MET A 1 -11.08 -24.03 7.21
N LYS A 2 -10.25 -24.55 6.31
CA LYS A 2 -8.79 -24.33 6.36
C LYS A 2 -8.51 -22.92 5.83
N SER A 3 -7.74 -22.12 6.56
CA SER A 3 -7.35 -20.78 6.11
C SER A 3 -6.43 -20.87 4.89
N ALA A 4 -6.74 -20.10 3.85
CA ALA A 4 -5.98 -20.04 2.61
C ALA A 4 -6.20 -18.71 1.91
N ALA A 5 -5.13 -18.17 1.29
CA ALA A 5 -5.24 -17.00 0.42
C ALA A 5 -6.28 -17.22 -0.69
N ARG A 6 -6.93 -16.14 -1.13
CA ARG A 6 -8.04 -16.16 -2.09
C ARG A 6 -7.63 -15.50 -3.39
N GLU A 7 -7.97 -16.11 -4.52
CA GLU A 7 -7.85 -15.48 -5.84
C GLU A 7 -9.23 -15.03 -6.32
N ILE A 8 -9.43 -13.71 -6.37
CA ILE A 8 -10.66 -13.10 -6.88
C ILE A 8 -10.50 -12.66 -8.33
N ILE A 9 -11.61 -12.67 -9.06
CA ILE A 9 -11.69 -12.13 -10.42
C ILE A 9 -12.43 -10.80 -10.37
N THR A 10 -11.79 -9.74 -10.84
CA THR A 10 -12.37 -8.40 -10.92
C THR A 10 -12.56 -8.02 -12.39
N PRO A 11 -13.78 -7.75 -12.85
CA PRO A 11 -14.00 -7.29 -14.21
C PRO A 11 -13.42 -5.88 -14.38
N ARG A 12 -12.94 -5.58 -15.58
CA ARG A 12 -12.52 -4.24 -15.98
C ARG A 12 -13.01 -3.93 -17.38
N PRO A 13 -13.26 -2.65 -17.72
CA PRO A 13 -13.57 -2.29 -19.08
C PRO A 13 -12.31 -2.39 -19.94
N LYS A 14 -12.51 -2.33 -21.26
CA LYS A 14 -11.41 -2.17 -22.21
C LYS A 14 -10.77 -0.80 -22.02
N MET A 15 -9.44 -0.77 -22.01
CA MET A 15 -8.71 0.48 -21.91
C MET A 15 -8.85 1.29 -23.20
N SER A 16 -9.23 2.56 -23.06
CA SER A 16 -9.26 3.53 -24.16
C SER A 16 -7.89 4.12 -24.50
N LEU A 17 -6.91 3.98 -23.60
CA LEU A 17 -5.57 4.54 -23.76
C LEU A 17 -4.69 3.67 -24.67
N THR A 18 -4.23 4.26 -25.76
CA THR A 18 -3.21 3.66 -26.62
C THR A 18 -1.82 3.91 -26.05
N ILE A 19 -1.08 2.84 -25.74
CA ILE A 19 0.32 2.93 -25.34
C ILE A 19 1.14 3.33 -26.58
N PRO A 20 1.94 4.40 -26.52
CA PRO A 20 2.78 4.83 -27.65
C PRO A 20 3.72 3.72 -28.13
N GLN A 21 3.98 3.69 -29.44
CA GLN A 21 4.92 2.72 -30.02
C GLN A 21 6.31 2.86 -29.38
N GLY A 22 6.88 1.72 -28.96
CA GLY A 22 8.21 1.67 -28.32
C GLY A 22 8.20 1.86 -26.81
N MET A 23 7.04 2.00 -26.18
CA MET A 23 6.89 2.15 -24.73
C MET A 23 6.27 0.89 -24.11
N ALA A 24 6.82 0.41 -22.99
CA ALA A 24 6.18 -0.65 -22.22
C ALA A 24 4.95 -0.09 -21.45
N PRO A 25 3.90 -0.91 -21.20
CA PRO A 25 2.72 -0.47 -20.45
C PRO A 25 3.05 0.20 -19.11
N VAL A 26 3.97 -0.41 -18.36
CA VAL A 26 4.43 0.08 -17.05
C VAL A 26 5.11 1.44 -17.11
N GLU A 27 5.85 1.73 -18.19
CA GLU A 27 6.47 3.03 -18.40
C GLU A 27 5.40 4.08 -18.71
N PHE A 28 4.43 3.74 -19.56
CA PHE A 28 3.35 4.64 -19.95
C PHE A 28 2.50 5.06 -18.75
N PHE A 29 2.10 4.11 -17.91
CA PHE A 29 1.28 4.42 -16.73
C PHE A 29 2.01 5.26 -15.67
N ASN A 30 3.35 5.23 -15.66
CA ASN A 30 4.17 6.07 -14.79
C ASN A 30 4.36 7.51 -15.32
N SER A 31 3.95 7.76 -16.57
CA SER A 31 4.19 9.04 -17.24
C SER A 31 3.32 10.17 -16.68
N PRO A 32 3.78 11.44 -16.75
CA PRO A 32 2.93 12.61 -16.49
C PRO A 32 1.65 12.63 -17.34
N ALA A 33 1.69 12.09 -18.56
CA ALA A 33 0.54 12.01 -19.45
C ALA A 33 -0.55 11.10 -18.88
N ASN A 34 -0.18 9.94 -18.33
CA ASN A 34 -1.13 9.08 -17.64
C ASN A 34 -1.70 9.73 -16.37
N LEU A 35 -0.89 10.42 -15.57
CA LEU A 35 -1.39 11.13 -14.39
C LEU A 35 -2.38 12.24 -14.74
N LYS A 36 -2.10 12.97 -15.83
CA LYS A 36 -3.02 13.98 -16.37
C LYS A 36 -4.34 13.32 -16.79
N ASN A 37 -4.27 12.25 -17.57
CA ASN A 37 -5.45 11.49 -17.99
C ASN A 37 -6.23 10.93 -16.79
N LEU A 38 -5.54 10.40 -15.78
CA LEU A 38 -6.16 9.92 -14.55
C LEU A 38 -7.00 11.00 -13.87
N ALA A 39 -6.47 12.21 -13.79
CA ALA A 39 -7.18 13.34 -13.20
C ALA A 39 -8.35 13.80 -14.07
N GLU A 40 -8.22 13.82 -15.38
CA GLU A 40 -9.24 14.33 -16.31
C GLU A 40 -10.37 13.33 -16.54
N GLU A 41 -10.06 12.04 -16.67
CA GLU A 41 -11.02 10.98 -17.01
C GLU A 41 -11.64 10.31 -15.77
N ASN A 42 -10.89 10.26 -14.67
CA ASN A 42 -11.28 9.46 -13.50
C ASN A 42 -11.15 10.23 -12.17
N GLY A 43 -10.83 11.53 -12.21
CA GLY A 43 -10.69 12.36 -11.03
C GLY A 43 -12.03 12.64 -10.35
N LEU A 44 -12.07 12.46 -9.03
CA LEU A 44 -13.26 12.73 -8.20
C LEU A 44 -13.13 14.04 -7.44
N PHE A 45 -11.94 14.30 -6.87
CA PHE A 45 -11.70 15.42 -5.97
C PHE A 45 -10.24 15.84 -6.00
N ARG A 46 -9.95 17.14 -5.83
CA ARG A 46 -8.58 17.65 -5.69
C ARG A 46 -8.45 18.70 -4.60
N THR A 47 -7.34 18.64 -3.85
CA THR A 47 -6.97 19.64 -2.85
C THR A 47 -5.96 20.66 -3.39
N PRO A 48 -5.80 21.84 -2.74
CA PRO A 48 -4.75 22.82 -3.08
C PRO A 48 -3.32 22.27 -3.00
N GLU A 49 -3.08 21.26 -2.17
CA GLU A 49 -1.81 20.55 -2.02
C GLU A 49 -1.50 19.61 -3.19
N ASN A 50 -2.39 19.52 -4.17
CA ASN A 50 -2.38 18.59 -5.30
C ASN A 50 -2.59 17.13 -4.87
N LEU A 51 -3.40 16.88 -3.84
CA LEU A 51 -3.87 15.52 -3.57
C LEU A 51 -5.10 15.26 -4.43
N LEU A 52 -5.08 14.15 -5.18
CA LEU A 52 -6.12 13.73 -6.10
C LEU A 52 -6.78 12.46 -5.59
N MET A 53 -8.08 12.50 -5.34
CA MET A 53 -8.91 11.29 -5.23
C MET A 53 -9.39 10.89 -6.63
N TYR A 54 -9.26 9.62 -7.00
CA TYR A 54 -9.66 9.14 -8.32
C TYR A 54 -10.22 7.71 -8.29
N ARG A 55 -11.13 7.42 -9.22
CA ARG A 55 -11.67 6.08 -9.47
C ARG A 55 -10.62 5.21 -10.16
N LYS A 56 -10.47 3.96 -9.72
CA LYS A 56 -9.66 2.98 -10.45
C LYS A 56 -10.46 2.26 -11.52
N LEU A 57 -10.11 2.51 -12.78
CA LEU A 57 -10.68 1.76 -13.90
C LEU A 57 -10.22 0.29 -13.89
N ILE A 58 -8.96 0.07 -13.53
CA ILE A 58 -8.38 -1.26 -13.30
C ILE A 58 -8.29 -1.49 -11.79
N GLY A 59 -9.45 -1.75 -11.19
CA GLY A 59 -9.61 -1.89 -9.75
C GLY A 59 -9.14 -3.24 -9.18
N HIS A 60 -9.31 -3.35 -7.88
CA HIS A 60 -9.17 -4.53 -7.04
C HIS A 60 -10.55 -5.04 -6.61
N SER A 61 -11.49 -4.12 -6.40
CA SER A 61 -12.87 -4.42 -6.00
C SER A 61 -13.85 -3.62 -6.85
N ILE A 62 -15.03 -4.20 -7.07
CA ILE A 62 -16.20 -3.51 -7.63
C ILE A 62 -17.16 -3.01 -6.55
N GLU A 63 -16.95 -3.36 -5.28
CA GLU A 63 -17.78 -2.89 -4.17
C GLU A 63 -17.42 -1.45 -3.79
N PHE A 64 -16.13 -1.20 -3.52
CA PHE A 64 -15.56 0.12 -3.32
C PHE A 64 -14.06 0.05 -3.61
N ASP A 65 -13.57 0.86 -4.57
CA ASP A 65 -12.14 1.00 -4.86
C ASP A 65 -11.81 2.41 -5.37
N THR A 66 -11.00 3.14 -4.61
CA THR A 66 -10.48 4.45 -4.96
C THR A 66 -9.07 4.61 -4.43
N SER A 67 -8.35 5.60 -4.97
CA SER A 67 -7.06 6.00 -4.43
C SER A 67 -6.96 7.49 -4.20
N ILE A 68 -6.10 7.87 -3.25
CA ILE A 68 -5.55 9.22 -3.15
C ILE A 68 -4.11 9.17 -3.62
N ILE A 69 -3.71 10.08 -4.50
CA ILE A 69 -2.33 10.23 -4.96
C ILE A 69 -1.89 11.68 -4.84
N LEU A 70 -0.61 11.91 -4.56
CA LEU A 70 -0.02 13.24 -4.72
C LEU A 70 0.13 13.53 -6.21
N ASP A 71 -0.82 14.21 -6.84
CA ASP A 71 -0.83 14.49 -8.27
C ASP A 71 0.24 15.51 -8.68
N THR A 72 1.23 15.02 -9.43
CA THR A 72 2.32 15.83 -9.97
C THR A 72 2.14 16.13 -11.45
N SER A 73 0.98 15.84 -12.07
CA SER A 73 0.74 16.11 -13.50
C SER A 73 0.84 17.60 -13.84
N LYS A 74 0.49 18.47 -12.89
CA LYS A 74 0.52 19.94 -13.04
C LYS A 74 1.86 20.59 -12.67
N ARG A 75 2.83 19.81 -12.18
CA ARG A 75 4.16 20.29 -11.80
C ARG A 75 5.19 19.36 -12.41
N ILE A 76 5.96 19.83 -13.40
CA ILE A 76 7.07 19.02 -13.93
C ILE A 76 8.06 18.80 -12.79
N LEU A 77 8.05 17.59 -12.23
CA LEU A 77 9.06 17.14 -11.27
C LEU A 77 10.03 16.23 -12.00
N ASP A 78 11.30 16.32 -11.61
CA ASP A 78 12.29 15.28 -11.86
C ASP A 78 11.65 13.92 -11.52
N PRO A 79 11.61 12.95 -12.45
CA PRO A 79 11.09 11.61 -12.20
C PRO A 79 11.70 10.92 -10.97
N LEU A 80 12.91 11.29 -10.55
CA LEU A 80 13.57 10.81 -9.33
C LEU A 80 13.30 11.71 -8.10
N GLY A 81 12.79 12.92 -8.31
CA GLY A 81 12.46 13.90 -7.27
C GLY A 81 11.01 13.83 -6.77
N ARG A 82 10.18 12.94 -7.31
CA ARG A 82 8.80 12.77 -6.84
C ARG A 82 8.75 12.13 -5.45
N PRO A 83 7.91 12.63 -4.53
CA PRO A 83 7.66 11.94 -3.27
C PRO A 83 7.05 10.55 -3.55
N VAL A 84 7.79 9.52 -3.17
CA VAL A 84 7.34 8.12 -3.19
C VAL A 84 6.91 7.64 -1.81
N ARG A 85 7.28 8.39 -0.75
CA ARG A 85 6.96 8.08 0.66
C ARG A 85 6.37 9.27 1.41
N ARG A 86 5.66 8.96 2.50
CA ARG A 86 5.07 9.98 3.38
C ARG A 86 6.11 10.89 4.02
N ASP A 87 7.27 10.37 4.43
CA ASP A 87 8.36 11.16 5.04
C ASP A 87 8.91 12.24 4.10
N GLN A 88 8.63 12.15 2.80
CA GLN A 88 9.04 13.10 1.77
C GLN A 88 7.99 14.19 1.48
N MET A 89 6.79 14.07 2.04
CA MET A 89 5.73 15.06 1.89
C MET A 89 5.98 16.25 2.83
N SER A 90 5.62 17.45 2.39
CA SER A 90 5.63 18.63 3.27
C SER A 90 4.64 18.47 4.42
N ARG A 91 4.85 19.20 5.52
CA ARG A 91 3.96 19.18 6.69
C ARG A 91 2.49 19.45 6.32
N GLN A 92 2.24 20.40 5.41
CA GLN A 92 0.88 20.72 4.95
C GLN A 92 0.28 19.58 4.13
N GLN A 93 1.04 19.00 3.19
CA GLN A 93 0.61 17.83 2.43
C GLN A 93 0.26 16.66 3.35
N LYS A 94 1.10 16.35 4.35
CA LYS A 94 0.84 15.28 5.33
C LYS A 94 -0.45 15.51 6.12
N LYS A 95 -0.69 16.75 6.56
CA LYS A 95 -1.92 17.10 7.29
C LYS A 95 -3.17 16.81 6.46
N VAL A 96 -3.20 17.24 5.20
CA VAL A 96 -4.35 17.02 4.32
C VAL A 96 -4.46 15.55 3.92
N TRP A 97 -3.35 14.87 3.65
CA TRP A 97 -3.29 13.42 3.39
C TRP A 97 -3.93 12.60 4.50
N ASN A 98 -3.55 12.87 5.76
CA ASN A 98 -4.10 12.18 6.92
C ASN A 98 -5.60 12.46 7.07
N ASN A 99 -6.04 13.71 6.86
CA ASN A 99 -7.45 14.07 6.92
C ASN A 99 -8.28 13.38 5.84
N MET A 100 -7.83 13.38 4.59
CA MET A 100 -8.52 12.68 3.52
C MET A 100 -8.58 11.18 3.80
N THR A 101 -7.47 10.59 4.25
CA THR A 101 -7.39 9.16 4.58
C THR A 101 -8.38 8.80 5.69
N ARG A 102 -8.40 9.58 6.77
CA ARG A 102 -9.36 9.43 7.86
C ARG A 102 -10.80 9.49 7.34
N ILE A 103 -11.16 10.53 6.59
CA ILE A 103 -12.53 10.75 6.12
C ILE A 103 -13.01 9.60 5.23
N LEU A 104 -12.18 9.16 4.28
CA LEU A 104 -12.52 8.05 3.41
C LEU A 104 -12.66 6.74 4.19
N PHE A 105 -11.76 6.48 5.14
CA PHE A 105 -11.82 5.28 5.97
C PHE A 105 -13.03 5.30 6.92
N ASP A 106 -13.33 6.44 7.55
CA ASP A 106 -14.55 6.66 8.36
C ASP A 106 -15.81 6.41 7.54
N TYR A 107 -15.85 6.87 6.29
CA TYR A 107 -16.95 6.59 5.37
C TYR A 107 -17.11 5.09 5.13
N MET A 108 -16.02 4.36 4.88
CA MET A 108 -16.05 2.91 4.67
C MET A 108 -16.55 2.19 5.93
N LEU A 109 -16.06 2.55 7.12
CA LEU A 109 -16.51 1.96 8.37
C LEU A 109 -18.01 2.19 8.62
N ALA A 110 -18.50 3.40 8.32
CA ALA A 110 -19.91 3.75 8.49
C ALA A 110 -20.82 3.04 7.47
N LYS A 111 -20.39 2.95 6.20
CA LYS A 111 -21.14 2.29 5.12
C LYS A 111 -21.17 0.77 5.27
N TYR A 112 -20.09 0.20 5.82
CA TYR A 112 -19.87 -1.24 5.92
C TYR A 112 -19.57 -1.67 7.37
N PRO A 113 -20.53 -1.52 8.31
CA PRO A 113 -20.24 -1.65 9.74
C PRO A 113 -19.91 -3.08 10.19
N ASP A 114 -20.41 -4.10 9.49
CA ASP A 114 -20.29 -5.50 9.91
C ASP A 114 -19.02 -6.17 9.33
N PRO A 115 -18.03 -6.55 10.18
CA PRO A 115 -16.83 -7.26 9.74
C PRO A 115 -17.13 -8.65 9.17
N ALA A 116 -18.24 -9.30 9.54
CA ALA A 116 -18.63 -10.59 8.97
C ALA A 116 -19.12 -10.47 7.52
N GLN A 117 -19.53 -9.28 7.08
CA GLN A 117 -20.05 -9.04 5.73
C GLN A 117 -19.01 -8.41 4.81
N HIS A 118 -18.10 -7.59 5.36
CA HIS A 118 -17.16 -6.81 4.55
C HIS A 118 -15.78 -6.72 5.19
N LEU A 119 -14.76 -7.04 4.39
CA LEU A 119 -13.38 -6.68 4.68
C LEU A 119 -13.10 -5.25 4.19
N ILE A 120 -12.51 -4.44 5.06
CA ILE A 120 -12.18 -3.03 4.80
C ILE A 120 -10.68 -2.84 4.99
N LEU A 121 -10.03 -2.19 4.03
CA LEU A 121 -8.64 -1.77 4.18
C LEU A 121 -8.34 -0.42 3.51
N CYS A 122 -7.40 0.28 4.11
CA CYS A 122 -6.64 1.37 3.54
C CYS A 122 -5.18 0.95 3.47
N GLY A 123 -4.52 1.20 2.35
CA GLY A 123 -3.11 0.86 2.18
C GLY A 123 -2.31 1.99 1.58
N GLU A 124 -1.25 2.41 2.26
CA GLU A 124 -0.25 3.34 1.75
C GLU A 124 0.87 2.54 1.07
N ALA A 125 1.10 2.83 -0.21
CA ALA A 125 2.13 2.15 -1.00
C ALA A 125 3.19 3.15 -1.49
N SER A 126 4.46 2.76 -1.30
CA SER A 126 5.64 3.40 -1.87
C SER A 126 6.40 2.42 -2.75
N LEU A 127 6.91 2.90 -3.88
CA LEU A 127 7.82 2.14 -4.73
C LEU A 127 9.27 2.59 -4.54
N ASP A 128 10.21 1.67 -4.79
CA ASP A 128 11.62 1.99 -4.93
C ASP A 128 11.81 2.82 -6.21
N ALA A 129 12.19 4.08 -6.05
CA ALA A 129 12.39 5.00 -7.16
C ALA A 129 13.59 4.63 -8.07
N THR A 130 14.47 3.75 -7.61
CA THR A 130 15.66 3.30 -8.34
C THR A 130 15.49 1.96 -9.04
N TRP A 131 14.36 1.26 -8.80
CA TRP A 131 14.10 -0.04 -9.40
C TRP A 131 13.71 0.05 -10.88
N PRO A 132 14.21 -0.80 -11.79
CA PRO A 132 13.84 -0.72 -13.21
C PRO A 132 12.32 -0.87 -13.42
N LEU A 133 11.70 0.08 -14.14
CA LEU A 133 10.25 0.11 -14.35
C LEU A 133 9.73 -1.10 -15.15
N ASN A 134 10.58 -1.72 -15.96
CA ASN A 134 10.25 -2.85 -16.83
C ASN A 134 10.34 -4.22 -16.14
N LYS A 135 10.70 -4.28 -14.85
CA LYS A 135 10.72 -5.54 -14.11
C LYS A 135 9.28 -6.04 -13.86
N PRO A 136 9.02 -7.36 -13.97
CA PRO A 136 7.74 -7.94 -13.58
C PRO A 136 7.37 -7.57 -12.14
N GLY A 137 6.09 -7.30 -11.87
CA GLY A 137 5.59 -6.98 -10.53
C GLY A 137 5.82 -5.53 -10.06
N VAL A 138 6.38 -4.65 -10.90
CA VAL A 138 6.51 -3.21 -10.59
C VAL A 138 5.16 -2.51 -10.83
N PRO A 139 4.53 -1.91 -9.79
CA PRO A 139 3.27 -1.22 -9.97
C PRO A 139 3.38 0.00 -10.89
N SER A 140 2.24 0.34 -11.47
CA SER A 140 2.14 1.27 -12.60
C SER A 140 2.38 2.75 -12.27
N ILE A 141 2.54 3.14 -10.99
CA ILE A 141 2.76 4.54 -10.58
C ILE A 141 3.78 4.64 -9.42
N ARG A 142 4.97 5.19 -9.70
CA ARG A 142 6.11 5.45 -8.79
C ARG A 142 5.91 6.76 -8.04
N MET A 143 4.88 6.77 -7.20
CA MET A 143 4.49 7.92 -6.38
C MET A 143 3.80 7.41 -5.13
N ILE A 144 3.81 8.21 -4.07
CA ILE A 144 3.02 7.86 -2.88
C ILE A 144 1.53 7.87 -3.25
N HIS A 145 0.84 6.78 -2.92
CA HIS A 145 -0.60 6.66 -3.10
C HIS A 145 -1.23 5.80 -2.01
N ASN A 146 -2.40 6.21 -1.54
CA ASN A 146 -3.26 5.42 -0.67
C ASN A 146 -4.31 4.71 -1.50
N HIS A 147 -4.61 3.47 -1.13
CA HIS A 147 -5.64 2.63 -1.71
C HIS A 147 -6.73 2.42 -0.68
N PHE A 148 -7.99 2.56 -1.06
CA PHE A 148 -9.14 2.33 -0.19
C PHE A 148 -10.02 1.28 -0.84
N MET A 149 -10.21 0.14 -0.18
CA MET A 149 -10.89 -1.01 -0.76
C MET A 149 -11.86 -1.65 0.23
N VAL A 150 -12.99 -2.10 -0.30
CA VAL A 150 -13.95 -2.96 0.41
C VAL A 150 -14.15 -4.23 -0.39
N PHE A 151 -14.13 -5.38 0.28
CA PHE A 151 -14.45 -6.67 -0.31
C PHE A 151 -15.66 -7.28 0.40
N PRO A 152 -16.72 -7.67 -0.32
CA PRO A 152 -17.77 -8.52 0.24
C PRO A 152 -17.15 -9.85 0.70
N MET A 153 -17.42 -10.25 1.94
CA MET A 153 -16.92 -11.51 2.49
C MET A 153 -17.45 -12.71 1.72
N ALA A 154 -18.70 -12.66 1.23
CA ALA A 154 -19.28 -13.70 0.40
C ALA A 154 -18.47 -13.96 -0.89
N ASP A 155 -17.92 -12.90 -1.50
CA ASP A 155 -17.07 -13.03 -2.70
C ASP A 155 -15.74 -13.68 -2.33
N LEU A 156 -15.14 -13.30 -1.20
CA LEU A 156 -13.89 -13.89 -0.72
C LEU A 156 -14.06 -15.35 -0.31
N GLU A 157 -15.18 -15.71 0.30
CA GLU A 157 -15.50 -17.08 0.73
C GLU A 157 -15.79 -18.01 -0.45
N SER A 158 -16.45 -17.50 -1.49
CA SER A 158 -16.74 -18.23 -2.72
C SER A 158 -15.55 -18.29 -3.69
N ALA A 159 -14.56 -17.40 -3.52
CA ALA A 159 -13.35 -17.39 -4.31
C ALA A 159 -12.51 -18.65 -4.09
N LYS A 160 -11.91 -19.12 -5.18
CA LYS A 160 -10.97 -20.23 -5.15
C LYS A 160 -9.74 -19.88 -4.31
N ASP A 161 -9.12 -20.90 -3.74
CA ASP A 161 -7.82 -20.77 -3.11
C ASP A 161 -6.80 -20.26 -4.15
N ALA A 162 -6.03 -19.25 -3.76
CA ALA A 162 -4.92 -18.76 -4.57
C ALA A 162 -3.79 -19.80 -4.60
N ASN A 163 -3.02 -19.80 -5.69
CA ASN A 163 -1.81 -20.63 -5.76
C ASN A 163 -0.82 -20.18 -4.66
N SER A 164 -0.42 -21.09 -3.78
CA SER A 164 0.55 -20.77 -2.71
C SER A 164 1.94 -20.36 -3.23
N ALA A 165 2.25 -20.67 -4.49
CA ALA A 165 3.46 -20.24 -5.17
C ALA A 165 3.28 -18.97 -6.00
N ASP A 166 2.14 -18.28 -5.90
CA ASP A 166 1.90 -17.04 -6.63
C ASP A 166 2.97 -15.98 -6.27
N PRO A 167 3.65 -15.36 -7.24
CA PRO A 167 4.69 -14.35 -7.00
C PRO A 167 4.19 -13.06 -6.34
N ASN A 168 2.88 -12.90 -6.20
CA ASN A 168 2.24 -11.82 -5.45
C ASN A 168 2.07 -12.16 -3.96
N LEU A 169 1.87 -13.43 -3.63
CA LEU A 169 1.81 -13.92 -2.24
C LEU A 169 3.20 -14.21 -1.69
N THR A 170 4.03 -14.78 -2.55
CA THR A 170 5.46 -14.89 -2.31
C THR A 170 6.09 -13.55 -2.59
N ASP A 171 7.06 -13.08 -1.79
CA ASP A 171 7.82 -11.87 -2.12
C ASP A 171 8.76 -12.16 -3.32
N SER A 172 8.18 -12.63 -4.44
CA SER A 172 8.82 -13.22 -5.62
C SER A 172 10.00 -14.13 -5.33
N GLY A 173 9.78 -15.12 -4.48
CA GLY A 173 10.83 -16.08 -4.09
C GLY A 173 11.76 -15.60 -2.97
N HIS A 174 11.71 -14.34 -2.52
CA HIS A 174 12.39 -13.85 -1.30
C HIS A 174 11.68 -14.26 0.00
N HIS A 175 10.68 -15.13 -0.11
CA HIS A 175 9.81 -15.65 0.95
C HIS A 175 10.52 -16.25 2.18
N SER A 176 11.85 -16.32 2.16
CA SER A 176 12.67 -16.82 3.25
C SER A 176 13.51 -15.75 3.94
N LEU A 177 14.18 -14.83 3.24
CA LEU A 177 15.27 -14.07 3.87
C LEU A 177 14.78 -13.24 5.06
N PHE A 178 13.85 -12.32 4.82
CA PHE A 178 13.36 -11.43 5.88
C PHE A 178 12.36 -12.12 6.80
N LEU A 179 11.36 -12.79 6.23
CA LEU A 179 10.30 -13.43 7.01
C LEU A 179 10.81 -14.61 7.86
N ARG A 180 11.74 -15.44 7.38
CA ARG A 180 12.25 -16.59 8.15
C ARG A 180 13.47 -16.27 9.00
N HIS A 181 14.38 -15.41 8.53
CA HIS A 181 15.64 -15.18 9.24
C HIS A 181 15.67 -13.87 10.04
N LEU A 182 14.87 -12.87 9.66
CA LEU A 182 14.92 -11.55 10.29
C LEU A 182 13.63 -11.14 11.01
N SER A 183 12.52 -11.85 10.84
CA SER A 183 11.24 -11.51 11.49
C SER A 183 11.39 -11.27 12.99
N GLY A 184 12.06 -12.17 13.73
CA GLY A 184 12.28 -11.96 15.17
C GLY A 184 13.06 -10.69 15.52
N VAL A 185 14.17 -10.40 14.82
CA VAL A 185 14.97 -9.18 15.03
C VAL A 185 14.18 -7.94 14.62
N TYR A 186 13.34 -8.07 13.59
CA TYR A 186 12.50 -7.00 13.10
C TYR A 186 11.38 -6.63 14.08
N HIS A 187 10.76 -7.64 14.70
CA HIS A 187 9.81 -7.44 15.81
C HIS A 187 10.50 -6.77 17.00
N GLU A 188 11.64 -7.28 17.46
CA GLU A 188 12.40 -6.72 18.59
C GLU A 188 12.76 -5.23 18.35
N PHE A 189 13.22 -4.91 17.14
CA PHE A 189 13.57 -3.53 16.77
C PHE A 189 12.36 -2.59 16.82
N LEU A 190 11.18 -3.06 16.40
CA LEU A 190 9.97 -2.25 16.35
C LEU A 190 9.18 -2.23 17.66
N GLU A 191 9.34 -3.22 18.53
CA GLU A 191 8.71 -3.25 19.87
C GLU A 191 9.22 -2.14 20.79
N ILE A 192 10.42 -1.61 20.53
CA ILE A 192 11.03 -0.52 21.30
C ILE A 192 10.53 0.85 20.82
N LEU A 193 9.69 0.90 19.79
CA LEU A 193 8.93 2.10 19.48
C LEU A 193 7.96 2.34 20.66
N ASP A 194 8.16 3.42 21.42
CA ASP A 194 7.34 3.83 22.56
C ASP A 194 5.97 4.38 22.08
N LEU A 195 5.17 3.50 21.49
CA LEU A 195 3.86 3.80 20.91
C LEU A 195 2.76 3.64 21.97
N GLN A 196 1.83 4.58 22.04
CA GLN A 196 0.77 4.64 23.05
C GLN A 196 -0.60 4.25 22.47
N ILE A 197 -0.86 4.56 21.20
CA ILE A 197 -2.11 4.23 20.51
C ILE A 197 -1.95 2.90 19.75
N LEU A 198 -0.84 2.69 19.07
CA LEU A 198 -0.52 1.47 18.34
C LEU A 198 0.11 0.45 19.28
N SER A 199 -0.68 -0.52 19.73
CA SER A 199 -0.22 -1.59 20.63
C SER A 199 0.20 -2.81 19.81
N PRO A 200 1.41 -3.36 19.99
CA PRO A 200 1.82 -4.59 19.33
C PRO A 200 0.82 -5.73 19.56
N ILE A 201 0.59 -6.54 18.54
CA ILE A 201 -0.21 -7.77 18.61
C ILE A 201 0.52 -8.92 17.93
N SER A 202 0.21 -10.15 18.33
CA SER A 202 0.81 -11.33 17.72
C SER A 202 0.37 -11.49 16.26
N THR A 203 1.23 -12.11 15.44
CA THR A 203 0.88 -12.46 14.05
C THR A 203 -0.42 -13.25 13.97
N SER A 204 -0.62 -14.22 14.86
CA SER A 204 -1.83 -15.05 14.90
C SER A 204 -3.09 -14.25 15.18
N GLU A 205 -3.02 -13.24 16.06
CA GLU A 205 -4.16 -12.40 16.39
C GLU A 205 -4.45 -11.34 15.33
N SER A 206 -3.44 -10.98 14.53
CA SER A 206 -3.61 -10.04 13.41
C SER A 206 -4.20 -10.71 12.15
N ALA A 207 -4.07 -12.02 12.02
CA ALA A 207 -4.43 -12.72 10.79
C ALA A 207 -5.95 -12.77 10.58
N ILE A 208 -6.41 -12.38 9.39
CA ILE A 208 -7.79 -12.61 8.95
C ILE A 208 -8.06 -14.11 8.91
N LYS A 209 -9.08 -14.56 9.62
CA LYS A 209 -9.39 -15.98 9.81
C LYS A 209 -9.53 -16.74 8.49
N LEU A 210 -10.17 -16.11 7.50
CA LEU A 210 -10.42 -16.72 6.19
C LEU A 210 -9.14 -17.00 5.42
N THR A 211 -8.19 -16.06 5.42
CA THR A 211 -6.98 -16.13 4.58
C THR A 211 -5.75 -16.63 5.32
N GLY A 212 -5.70 -16.38 6.63
CA GLY A 212 -4.53 -16.62 7.48
C GLY A 212 -3.43 -15.56 7.28
N TYR A 213 -3.77 -14.36 6.79
CA TYR A 213 -2.85 -13.25 6.53
C TYR A 213 -3.25 -11.99 7.32
N PRO A 214 -2.32 -11.11 7.71
CA PRO A 214 -0.89 -11.14 7.39
C PRO A 214 -0.10 -12.26 8.08
N GLN A 215 0.99 -12.71 7.45
CA GLN A 215 1.86 -13.78 7.95
C GLN A 215 3.24 -13.24 8.33
N GLY A 216 3.63 -13.41 9.60
CA GLY A 216 4.92 -13.05 10.19
C GLY A 216 5.34 -11.58 10.06
N LEU A 217 4.38 -10.70 9.78
CA LEU A 217 4.57 -9.25 9.74
C LEU A 217 4.28 -8.64 11.12
N PRO A 218 5.03 -7.62 11.53
CA PRO A 218 4.68 -6.84 12.71
C PRO A 218 3.34 -6.14 12.48
N SER A 219 2.50 -6.20 13.50
CA SER A 219 1.17 -5.63 13.49
C SER A 219 0.85 -4.98 14.82
N TRP A 220 0.00 -3.95 14.78
CA TRP A 220 -0.43 -3.20 15.95
C TRP A 220 -1.94 -3.00 15.91
N GLU A 221 -2.61 -3.26 17.03
CA GLU A 221 -3.99 -2.86 17.25
C GLU A 221 -4.05 -1.37 17.57
N VAL A 222 -4.99 -0.65 16.96
CA VAL A 222 -5.29 0.75 17.29
C VAL A 222 -6.13 0.79 18.58
N LYS A 223 -5.50 1.08 19.71
CA LYS A 223 -6.19 1.18 21.02
C LYS A 223 -7.17 2.34 21.03
N GLY A 224 -8.46 2.04 21.25
CA GLY A 224 -9.54 3.01 21.14
C GLY A 224 -10.21 3.05 19.76
N GLY A 225 -9.79 2.18 18.84
CA GLY A 225 -10.47 1.93 17.57
C GLY A 225 -10.53 3.15 16.64
N ALA A 226 -11.59 3.21 15.83
CA ALA A 226 -11.75 4.23 14.78
C ALA A 226 -11.72 5.68 15.29
N GLU A 227 -12.16 5.94 16.51
CA GLU A 227 -12.14 7.29 17.07
C GLU A 227 -10.73 7.87 17.19
N LYS A 228 -9.70 7.03 17.34
CA LYS A 228 -8.31 7.48 17.37
C LYS A 228 -7.78 7.96 16.02
N LEU A 229 -8.43 7.64 14.91
CA LEU A 229 -8.02 8.17 13.60
C LEU A 229 -8.19 9.70 13.51
N LYS A 230 -9.01 10.30 14.38
CA LYS A 230 -9.17 11.76 14.53
C LYS A 230 -8.02 12.41 15.31
N ASP A 231 -7.25 11.62 16.05
CA ASP A 231 -6.13 12.08 16.86
C ASP A 231 -4.89 12.28 15.99
N GLN A 232 -4.24 13.44 16.11
CA GLN A 232 -2.97 13.70 15.40
C GLN A 232 -1.86 12.79 15.89
N TYR A 233 -1.93 12.34 17.15
CA TYR A 233 -0.94 11.47 17.74
C TYR A 233 -0.95 10.06 17.12
N PHE A 234 -2.12 9.55 16.71
CA PHE A 234 -2.21 8.31 15.93
C PHE A 234 -1.39 8.41 14.65
N TRP A 235 -1.53 9.52 13.91
CA TRP A 235 -0.82 9.73 12.65
C TRP A 235 0.68 9.93 12.84
N TYR A 236 1.10 10.47 13.98
CA TYR A 236 2.49 10.53 14.38
C TYR A 236 3.06 9.12 14.60
N GLU A 237 2.38 8.27 15.37
CA GLU A 237 2.79 6.88 15.60
C GLU A 237 2.78 6.04 14.32
N TYR A 238 1.77 6.23 13.46
CA TYR A 238 1.74 5.60 12.14
C TYR A 238 2.97 5.96 11.29
N GLU A 239 3.47 7.20 11.40
CA GLU A 239 4.72 7.62 10.76
C GLU A 239 5.96 7.07 11.49
N GLN A 240 5.95 6.90 12.82
CA GLN A 240 7.06 6.27 13.55
C GLN A 240 7.29 4.82 13.10
N VAL A 241 6.22 4.06 12.86
CA VAL A 241 6.30 2.70 12.28
C VAL A 241 7.02 2.72 10.93
N LEU A 242 6.69 3.68 10.06
CA LEU A 242 7.38 3.85 8.78
C LEU A 242 8.86 4.22 8.96
N LEU A 243 9.18 5.15 9.85
CA LEU A 243 10.57 5.56 10.08
C LEU A 243 11.41 4.40 10.62
N GLY A 244 10.85 3.59 11.53
CA GLY A 244 11.50 2.38 12.03
C GLY A 244 11.74 1.37 10.91
N PHE A 245 10.72 1.11 10.08
CA PHE A 245 10.87 0.29 8.88
C PHE A 245 12.02 0.78 7.98
N LEU A 246 12.09 2.08 7.70
CA LEU A 246 13.13 2.65 6.83
C LEU A 246 14.53 2.48 7.43
N ASP A 247 14.68 2.70 8.74
CA ASP A 247 15.94 2.56 9.46
C ASP A 247 16.41 1.10 9.49
N PHE A 248 15.51 0.15 9.72
CA PHE A 248 15.80 -1.28 9.67
C PHE A 248 16.41 -1.68 8.33
N TYR A 249 15.71 -1.37 7.23
CA TYR A 249 16.14 -1.77 5.89
C TYR A 249 17.37 -0.98 5.41
N ARG A 250 17.48 0.31 5.73
CA ARG A 250 18.68 1.09 5.40
C ARG A 250 19.91 0.56 6.11
N THR A 251 19.78 0.21 7.39
CA THR A 251 20.87 -0.40 8.17
C THR A 251 21.26 -1.74 7.55
N PHE A 252 20.27 -2.59 7.26
CA PHE A 252 20.52 -3.91 6.68
C PHE A 252 21.24 -3.81 5.33
N PHE A 253 20.73 -3.02 4.38
CA PHE A 253 21.35 -2.89 3.06
C PHE A 253 22.67 -2.11 3.09
N SER A 254 22.85 -1.17 4.03
CA SER A 254 24.15 -0.54 4.27
C SER A 254 25.17 -1.61 4.66
N LEU A 255 24.85 -2.44 5.66
CA LEU A 255 25.71 -3.52 6.11
C LEU A 255 26.01 -4.54 5.00
N VAL A 256 25.01 -4.91 4.19
CA VAL A 256 25.20 -5.79 3.03
C VAL A 256 26.16 -5.16 2.01
N SER A 257 26.04 -3.85 1.75
CA SER A 257 26.83 -3.16 0.71
C SER A 257 28.26 -2.81 1.14
N THR A 258 28.50 -2.49 2.42
CA THR A 258 29.81 -2.07 2.93
C THR A 258 30.53 -3.19 3.68
N GLY A 259 29.79 -4.11 4.30
CA GLY A 259 30.34 -5.07 5.27
C GLY A 259 30.70 -4.45 6.62
N ASP A 260 30.37 -3.17 6.84
CA ASP A 260 30.77 -2.39 8.02
C ASP A 260 29.55 -2.10 8.91
N PRO A 261 29.52 -2.58 10.17
CA PRO A 261 28.42 -2.36 11.11
C PRO A 261 28.43 -0.93 11.66
N GLN A 262 27.92 0.01 10.86
CA GLN A 262 27.76 1.40 11.26
C GLN A 262 26.30 1.86 11.22
N VAL A 263 25.95 2.75 12.13
CA VAL A 263 24.65 3.43 12.12
C VAL A 263 24.57 4.32 10.88
N PRO A 264 23.54 4.17 10.02
CA PRO A 264 23.38 5.03 8.85
C PRO A 264 23.30 6.51 9.20
N ALA A 265 23.89 7.36 8.35
CA ALA A 265 23.76 8.80 8.50
C ALA A 265 22.28 9.23 8.45
N ARG A 266 21.88 10.10 9.39
CA ARG A 266 20.50 10.59 9.54
C ARG A 266 19.48 9.49 9.86
N ALA A 267 19.91 8.43 10.56
CA ALA A 267 18.98 7.49 11.19
C ALA A 267 18.01 8.22 12.13
N ASN A 268 16.77 7.75 12.16
CA ASN A 268 15.73 8.24 13.07
C ASN A 268 15.89 7.64 14.47
N PHE A 269 16.33 6.39 14.55
CA PHE A 269 16.50 5.63 15.80
C PHE A 269 17.95 5.10 15.95
N PRO A 270 18.96 5.98 16.00
CA PRO A 270 20.37 5.57 15.99
C PRO A 270 20.75 4.65 17.16
N HIS A 271 20.17 4.88 18.34
CA HIS A 271 20.45 4.08 19.52
C HIS A 271 19.89 2.66 19.39
N GLN A 272 18.64 2.52 18.97
CA GLN A 272 18.00 1.22 18.73
C GLN A 272 18.73 0.44 17.63
N ILE A 273 19.20 1.12 16.58
CA ILE A 273 20.01 0.48 15.53
C ILE A 273 21.27 -0.13 16.12
N SER A 274 22.00 0.62 16.94
CA SER A 274 23.20 0.12 17.61
C SER A 274 22.87 -1.10 18.47
N GLU A 275 21.94 -0.97 19.40
CA GLU A 275 21.68 -1.98 20.43
C GLU A 275 20.97 -3.24 19.94
N VAL A 276 20.08 -3.12 18.94
CA VAL A 276 19.23 -4.23 18.51
C VAL A 276 19.71 -4.82 17.19
N LEU A 277 20.06 -3.98 16.22
CA LEU A 277 20.42 -4.46 14.88
C LEU A 277 21.90 -4.79 14.78
N LEU A 278 22.77 -3.85 15.15
CA LEU A 278 24.20 -4.00 14.96
C LEU A 278 24.82 -4.95 16.00
N GLU A 279 24.29 -5.06 17.22
CA GLU A 279 24.71 -6.10 18.17
C GLU A 279 24.10 -7.49 17.88
N SER A 280 23.06 -7.57 17.03
CA SER A 280 22.45 -8.86 16.68
C SER A 280 23.36 -9.67 15.76
N GLY A 281 24.00 -10.69 16.33
CA GLY A 281 24.78 -11.65 15.56
C GLY A 281 23.96 -12.37 14.48
N ARG A 282 22.63 -12.49 14.65
CA ARG A 282 21.75 -13.04 13.60
C ARG A 282 21.63 -12.05 12.43
N PHE A 283 21.37 -10.77 12.72
CA PHE A 283 21.26 -9.72 11.70
C PHE A 283 22.55 -9.60 10.88
N GLN A 284 23.71 -9.54 11.54
CA GLN A 284 25.01 -9.48 10.86
C GLN A 284 25.29 -10.71 9.99
N ARG A 285 24.99 -11.92 10.47
CA ARG A 285 25.19 -13.15 9.69
C ARG A 285 24.34 -13.15 8.42
N VAL A 286 23.05 -12.83 8.53
CA VAL A 286 22.15 -12.77 7.36
C VAL A 286 22.62 -11.72 6.35
N ALA A 287 23.08 -10.56 6.82
CA ALA A 287 23.63 -9.52 5.94
C ALA A 287 24.89 -9.99 5.20
N ARG A 288 25.79 -10.71 5.87
CA ARG A 288 26.99 -11.29 5.27
C ARG A 288 26.64 -12.37 4.23
N ASP A 289 25.73 -13.27 4.56
CA ASP A 289 25.32 -14.35 3.66
C ASP A 289 24.66 -13.77 2.39
N LEU A 290 23.83 -12.73 2.55
CA LEU A 290 23.25 -12.00 1.43
C LEU A 290 24.31 -11.27 0.59
N ARG A 291 25.30 -10.65 1.23
CA ARG A 291 26.43 -10.01 0.54
C ARG A 291 27.20 -11.00 -0.31
N GLU A 292 27.47 -12.20 0.21
CA GLU A 292 28.14 -13.27 -0.54
C GLU A 292 27.30 -13.69 -1.76
N GLN A 293 25.99 -13.87 -1.59
CA GLN A 293 25.10 -14.19 -2.70
C GLN A 293 25.10 -13.11 -3.79
N VAL A 294 25.05 -11.83 -3.42
CA VAL A 294 25.13 -10.70 -4.36
C VAL A 294 26.45 -10.69 -5.14
N ILE A 295 27.56 -11.09 -4.51
CA ILE A 295 28.88 -11.14 -5.17
C ILE A 295 28.96 -12.30 -6.17
N GLN A 296 28.37 -13.44 -5.84
CA GLN A 296 28.49 -14.67 -6.64
C GLN A 296 27.43 -14.80 -7.74
N ASP A 297 26.25 -14.20 -7.55
CA ASP A 297 25.10 -14.35 -8.44
C ASP A 297 24.70 -13.00 -9.06
N PRO A 298 25.11 -12.73 -10.33
CA PRO A 298 24.77 -11.49 -11.01
C PRO A 298 23.27 -11.35 -11.32
N LEU A 299 22.52 -12.45 -11.44
CA LEU A 299 21.07 -12.40 -11.62
C LEU A 299 20.42 -11.92 -10.32
N PHE A 300 20.79 -12.52 -9.20
CA PHE A 300 20.31 -12.11 -7.88
C PHE A 300 20.69 -10.66 -7.55
N ALA A 301 21.93 -10.25 -7.87
CA ALA A 301 22.38 -8.87 -7.70
C ALA A 301 21.56 -7.85 -8.52
N ASN A 302 20.97 -8.28 -9.63
CA ASN A 302 20.07 -7.46 -10.45
C ASN A 302 18.62 -7.47 -9.94
N GLU A 303 18.23 -8.45 -9.12
CA GLU A 303 16.88 -8.64 -8.58
C GLU A 303 16.68 -8.07 -7.17
N ILE A 304 17.76 -7.85 -6.42
CA ILE A 304 17.72 -7.28 -5.08
C ILE A 304 17.39 -5.79 -5.06
N ARG A 305 16.35 -5.39 -4.32
CA ARG A 305 15.97 -3.98 -4.15
C ARG A 305 16.73 -3.31 -3.02
N TRP A 306 17.66 -2.43 -3.38
CA TRP A 306 18.54 -1.75 -2.43
C TRP A 306 17.87 -0.62 -1.65
N ARG A 307 16.79 -0.02 -2.17
CA ARG A 307 16.05 1.02 -1.44
C ARG A 307 14.76 0.44 -0.87
N PRO A 308 14.40 0.82 0.37
CA PRO A 308 13.17 0.36 0.97
C PRO A 308 11.95 0.88 0.19
N ALA A 309 11.15 -0.06 -0.31
CA ALA A 309 9.77 0.12 -0.74
C ALA A 309 8.86 -0.47 0.34
N TYR A 310 7.70 0.12 0.57
CA TYR A 310 6.80 -0.34 1.62
C TYR A 310 5.35 -0.38 1.17
N LYS A 311 4.62 -1.29 1.81
CA LYS A 311 3.16 -1.29 1.88
C LYS A 311 2.80 -1.24 3.36
N GLN A 312 2.14 -0.16 3.79
CA GLN A 312 1.65 0.01 5.15
C GLN A 312 0.12 0.02 5.12
N LEU A 313 -0.49 -0.91 5.84
CA LEU A 313 -1.93 -1.12 5.85
C LEU A 313 -2.54 -0.59 7.15
N LEU A 314 -3.78 -0.13 7.05
CA LEU A 314 -4.77 0.00 8.11
C LEU A 314 -6.00 -0.81 7.67
N TYR A 315 -6.35 -1.88 8.38
CA TYR A 315 -7.50 -2.71 8.03
C TYR A 315 -8.35 -3.05 9.25
N ARG A 316 -9.59 -3.48 9.00
CA ARG A 316 -10.47 -4.01 10.04
C ARG A 316 -10.40 -5.53 10.05
N ASP A 317 -10.19 -6.12 11.21
CA ASP A 317 -10.15 -7.59 11.36
C ASP A 317 -11.54 -8.20 11.59
N ASP A 318 -11.57 -9.54 11.79
CA ASP A 318 -12.79 -10.30 12.01
C ASP A 318 -13.56 -9.89 13.29
N GLU A 319 -12.87 -9.31 14.28
CA GLU A 319 -13.47 -8.83 15.54
C GLU A 319 -13.90 -7.37 15.47
N GLY A 320 -13.66 -6.70 14.34
CA GLY A 320 -13.95 -5.28 14.16
C GLY A 320 -12.87 -4.34 14.71
N ARG A 321 -11.73 -4.87 15.17
CA ARG A 321 -10.58 -4.07 15.62
C ARG A 321 -9.90 -3.46 14.40
N LEU A 322 -9.26 -2.31 14.59
CA LEU A 322 -8.41 -1.71 13.56
C LEU A 322 -6.97 -2.12 13.78
N ILE A 323 -6.33 -2.62 12.72
CA ILE A 323 -4.98 -3.17 12.74
C ILE A 323 -4.11 -2.41 11.75
N VAL A 324 -2.93 -1.99 12.20
CA VAL A 324 -1.87 -1.44 11.35
C VAL A 324 -0.81 -2.52 11.13
N THR A 325 -0.33 -2.68 9.90
CA THR A 325 0.84 -3.52 9.61
C THR A 325 1.70 -2.88 8.52
N ILE A 326 2.98 -3.24 8.45
CA ILE A 326 3.91 -2.76 7.43
C ILE A 326 4.77 -3.90 6.89
N SER A 327 5.00 -3.88 5.58
CA SER A 327 5.81 -4.87 4.90
C SER A 327 6.73 -4.24 3.85
N GLN A 328 7.89 -4.87 3.66
CA GLN A 328 8.77 -4.66 2.51
C GLN A 328 8.34 -5.52 1.32
N ASN A 329 7.04 -5.74 1.14
CA ASN A 329 6.57 -6.47 -0.03
C ASN A 329 6.55 -5.50 -1.21
N SER A 330 7.50 -5.70 -2.12
CA SER A 330 7.70 -4.80 -3.25
C SER A 330 7.41 -5.46 -4.60
N VAL A 331 7.23 -6.79 -4.63
CA VAL A 331 7.11 -7.52 -5.90
C VAL A 331 5.69 -7.90 -6.28
N GLY A 332 4.77 -7.99 -5.33
CA GLY A 332 3.38 -8.26 -5.68
C GLY A 332 2.62 -7.02 -6.19
N ASN A 333 1.76 -7.24 -7.20
CA ASN A 333 1.05 -6.22 -7.98
C ASN A 333 0.01 -5.41 -7.20
N ALA A 334 -0.47 -5.92 -6.05
CA ALA A 334 -1.57 -5.32 -5.29
C ALA A 334 -1.24 -5.26 -3.79
N ILE A 335 -1.70 -4.21 -3.10
CA ILE A 335 -1.52 -4.12 -1.63
C ILE A 335 -2.38 -5.14 -0.86
N THR A 336 -3.36 -5.74 -1.53
CA THR A 336 -4.29 -6.75 -1.01
C THR A 336 -3.63 -8.08 -0.64
N GLU A 337 -2.47 -8.37 -1.20
CA GLU A 337 -1.72 -9.62 -0.97
C GLU A 337 -1.25 -9.76 0.48
N LEU A 338 -1.02 -8.62 1.16
CA LEU A 338 -0.67 -8.62 2.59
C LEU A 338 -1.81 -9.19 3.45
N LEU A 339 -3.05 -9.20 2.94
CA LEU A 339 -4.22 -9.83 3.56
C LEU A 339 -4.59 -11.16 2.86
N GLY A 340 -3.71 -11.70 2.02
CA GLY A 340 -3.91 -12.98 1.34
C GLY A 340 -4.94 -12.92 0.21
N ILE A 341 -5.11 -11.76 -0.44
CA ILE A 341 -6.06 -11.60 -1.55
C ILE A 341 -5.28 -11.30 -2.84
N VAL A 342 -5.30 -12.27 -3.76
CA VAL A 342 -4.75 -12.16 -5.11
C VAL A 342 -5.84 -11.69 -6.05
N VAL A 343 -5.61 -10.57 -6.73
CA VAL A 343 -6.59 -9.98 -7.65
C VAL A 343 -6.21 -10.29 -9.09
N LYS A 344 -7.07 -11.03 -9.78
CA LYS A 344 -6.99 -11.23 -11.24
C LYS A 344 -7.96 -10.30 -11.96
N ARG A 345 -7.45 -9.36 -12.75
CA ARG A 345 -8.29 -8.47 -13.57
C ARG A 345 -8.55 -9.09 -14.94
N VAL A 346 -9.81 -9.13 -15.34
CA VAL A 346 -10.24 -9.67 -16.64
C VAL A 346 -11.03 -8.62 -17.40
N GLU A 347 -10.76 -8.48 -18.69
CA GLU A 347 -11.59 -7.63 -19.56
C GLU A 347 -12.97 -8.25 -19.69
N ASP A 348 -13.97 -7.57 -19.13
CA ASP A 348 -15.37 -7.94 -19.19
C ASP A 348 -16.20 -6.65 -19.06
N GLU A 349 -16.46 -6.02 -20.20
CA GLU A 349 -17.17 -4.75 -20.27
C GLU A 349 -18.60 -4.86 -19.73
N SER A 350 -19.28 -6.00 -19.99
CA SER A 350 -20.66 -6.20 -19.56
C SER A 350 -20.76 -6.33 -18.04
N ALA A 351 -19.92 -7.17 -17.44
CA ALA A 351 -19.90 -7.34 -15.98
C ALA A 351 -19.46 -6.04 -15.28
N TYR A 352 -18.51 -5.30 -15.86
CA TYR A 352 -18.11 -4.01 -15.31
C TYR A 352 -19.23 -2.98 -15.39
N ALA A 353 -19.89 -2.85 -16.55
CA ALA A 353 -20.99 -1.89 -16.74
C ALA A 353 -22.19 -2.14 -15.82
N GLU A 354 -22.44 -3.40 -15.44
CA GLU A 354 -23.47 -3.74 -14.45
C GLU A 354 -23.10 -3.26 -13.04
N ALA A 355 -21.84 -3.40 -12.64
CA ALA A 355 -21.36 -3.03 -11.30
C ALA A 355 -21.01 -1.54 -11.15
N GLU A 356 -20.62 -0.89 -12.24
CA GLU A 356 -20.09 0.49 -12.26
C GLU A 356 -21.03 1.52 -11.61
N PRO A 357 -22.36 1.52 -11.84
CA PRO A 357 -23.25 2.52 -11.24
C PRO A 357 -23.20 2.51 -9.70
N ALA A 358 -23.19 1.32 -9.08
CA ALA A 358 -23.15 1.18 -7.63
C ALA A 358 -21.77 1.58 -7.08
N LEU A 359 -20.69 1.14 -7.74
CA LEU A 359 -19.32 1.55 -7.41
C LEU A 359 -19.19 3.07 -7.42
N VAL A 360 -19.52 3.71 -8.55
CA VAL A 360 -19.34 5.16 -8.72
C VAL A 360 -20.24 5.94 -7.75
N THR A 361 -21.46 5.49 -7.50
CA THR A 361 -22.35 6.14 -6.51
C THR A 361 -21.68 6.22 -5.14
N ARG A 362 -21.09 5.12 -4.65
CA ARG A 362 -20.37 5.11 -3.36
C ARG A 362 -19.11 6.00 -3.39
N LEU A 363 -18.42 6.08 -4.53
CA LEU A 363 -17.26 6.97 -4.67
C LEU A 363 -17.67 8.45 -4.64
N LEU A 364 -18.81 8.79 -5.23
CA LEU A 364 -19.37 10.14 -5.17
C LEU A 364 -19.84 10.48 -3.75
N GLU A 365 -20.48 9.54 -3.04
CA GLU A 365 -20.84 9.71 -1.62
C GLU A 365 -19.58 9.99 -0.75
N ALA A 366 -18.51 9.21 -0.95
CA ALA A 366 -17.25 9.41 -0.25
C ALA A 366 -16.59 10.77 -0.61
N ARG A 367 -16.68 11.20 -1.87
CA ARG A 367 -16.24 12.53 -2.31
C ARG A 367 -16.98 13.64 -1.57
N GLU A 368 -18.30 13.53 -1.41
CA GLU A 368 -19.08 14.56 -0.69
C GLU A 368 -18.57 14.74 0.75
N LYS A 369 -18.09 13.67 1.41
CA LYS A 369 -17.48 13.78 2.74
C LYS A 369 -16.20 14.62 2.76
N LEU A 370 -15.41 14.58 1.69
CA LEU A 370 -14.24 15.44 1.54
C LEU A 370 -14.62 16.90 1.27
N MET A 371 -15.72 17.14 0.56
CA MET A 371 -16.27 18.47 0.34
C MET A 371 -16.85 19.08 1.62
N GLU A 372 -17.63 18.31 2.37
CA GLU A 372 -18.18 18.70 3.68
C GLU A 372 -17.06 19.12 4.65
N ALA A 373 -15.90 18.48 4.55
CA ALA A 373 -14.71 18.81 5.33
C ALA A 373 -13.89 19.99 4.78
N ASN A 374 -14.34 20.63 3.69
CA ASN A 374 -13.71 21.78 3.04
C ASN A 374 -12.22 21.56 2.69
N LEU A 375 -11.89 20.38 2.15
CA LEU A 375 -10.50 20.02 1.82
C LEU A 375 -10.08 20.40 0.40
N GLY A 376 -11.01 20.81 -0.46
CA GLY A 376 -10.77 20.97 -1.89
C GLY A 376 -12.05 20.99 -2.72
N GLU A 377 -11.89 20.69 -4.01
CA GLU A 377 -12.92 20.89 -5.03
C GLU A 377 -13.19 19.62 -5.83
N VAL A 378 -14.42 19.51 -6.34
CA VAL A 378 -14.84 18.42 -7.24
C VAL A 378 -14.15 18.53 -8.58
N ILE A 379 -13.80 17.39 -9.17
CA ILE A 379 -13.38 17.31 -10.56
C ILE A 379 -14.57 16.86 -11.40
N ALA A 380 -14.90 17.63 -12.44
CA ALA A 380 -15.79 17.20 -13.50
C ALA A 380 -15.02 16.29 -14.46
N ALA A 381 -15.31 14.99 -14.43
CA ALA A 381 -14.81 14.02 -15.41
C ALA A 381 -15.94 13.61 -16.36
N PRO A 382 -15.65 12.98 -17.51
CA PRO A 382 -16.66 12.64 -18.51
C PRO A 382 -17.80 11.77 -17.98
N SER A 383 -17.51 10.78 -17.12
CA SER A 383 -18.53 9.95 -16.45
C SER A 383 -19.27 10.66 -15.30
N TRP A 384 -18.92 11.89 -14.95
CA TRP A 384 -19.64 12.70 -13.95
C TRP A 384 -19.51 14.21 -14.17
N ALA A 385 -19.82 14.67 -15.39
CA ALA A 385 -19.60 16.05 -15.83
C ALA A 385 -20.25 17.12 -14.93
N ASN A 386 -21.38 16.79 -14.30
CA ASN A 386 -22.11 17.67 -13.36
C ASN A 386 -22.12 17.12 -11.93
N GLY A 387 -21.08 16.36 -11.56
CA GLY A 387 -20.95 15.74 -10.24
C GLY A 387 -21.89 14.54 -10.00
N LYS A 388 -22.67 14.12 -11.00
CA LYS A 388 -23.53 12.94 -10.99
C LYS A 388 -23.05 11.92 -12.02
N PHE A 389 -23.13 10.64 -11.69
CA PHE A 389 -22.72 9.59 -12.60
C PHE A 389 -23.56 9.60 -13.89
N VAL A 390 -22.85 9.51 -15.02
CA VAL A 390 -23.38 9.36 -16.38
C VAL A 390 -22.57 8.21 -17.00
N PRO A 391 -23.18 7.05 -17.25
CA PRO A 391 -22.52 5.94 -17.93
C PRO A 391 -21.98 6.39 -19.29
N GLN A 392 -20.84 5.83 -19.70
CA GLN A 392 -20.23 6.11 -21.00
C GLN A 392 -20.29 4.92 -21.94
#